data_AF-A0A2M7RT12-F1
#
_entry.id   AF-A0A2M7RT12-F1
#
_cell.length_a   1.000
_cell.length_b   1.000
_cell.length_c   1.000
_cell.angle_alpha   90.00
_cell.angle_beta   90.00
_cell.angle_gamma   90.00
#
_symmetry.space_group_name_H-M   'P 1'
#
loop_
_entity.id
_entity.type
_entity.pdbx_description
1 polymer ?
#
loop_
_entity_poly.entity_id
_entity_poly.type
_entity_poly.pdbx_seq_one_letter_code
_entity_poly.pdbx_strand_id
1 'polypeptide(L)' 'VLGTTPQQALNGTSVLNTIALLKGASILRVHDVKEANEAVKLVAALE' A
#
# COMPACT_ATOMS: atom_id res chain seq x y z
N VAL A 1 12.96 1.92 5.47
CA VAL A 1 12.65 2.45 4.13
C VAL A 1 13.96 2.54 3.35
N LEU A 2 13.95 2.22 2.04
CA LEU A 2 15.10 2.03 1.15
C LEU A 2 16.00 3.27 0.96
N GLY A 3 16.68 3.74 2.01
CA GLY A 3 17.62 4.87 1.92
C GLY A 3 17.02 6.17 1.37
N THR A 4 15.69 6.30 1.34
CA THR A 4 14.96 7.45 0.79
C THR A 4 14.25 8.22 1.90
N THR A 5 13.88 9.48 1.61
CA THR A 5 13.12 10.31 2.54
C THR A 5 11.69 9.77 2.72
N PRO A 6 11.03 10.05 3.86
CA PRO A 6 9.63 9.66 4.07
C PRO A 6 8.70 10.15 2.95
N GLN A 7 8.89 11.38 2.49
CA GLN A 7 8.09 12.01 1.43
C GLN A 7 8.21 11.28 0.08
N GLN A 8 9.36 10.66 -0.18
CA GLN A 8 9.62 9.92 -1.42
C GLN A 8 9.30 8.42 -1.30
N ALA A 9 8.90 7.95 -0.11
CA ALA A 9 8.67 6.53 0.15
C ALA A 9 7.34 6.00 -0.42
N LEU A 10 6.47 6.88 -0.92
CA LEU A 10 5.09 6.59 -1.31
C LEU A 10 4.97 5.42 -2.30
N ASN A 11 5.85 5.36 -3.32
CA ASN A 11 5.84 4.26 -4.27
C ASN A 11 6.12 2.92 -3.58
N GLY A 12 7.15 2.88 -2.72
CA GLY A 12 7.54 1.67 -2.01
C GLY A 12 6.49 1.20 -1.01
N THR A 13 5.84 2.12 -0.29
CA THR A 13 4.75 1.78 0.64
C THR A 13 3.52 1.26 -0.10
N SER A 14 3.15 1.86 -1.23
CA SER A 14 2.04 1.37 -2.06
C SER A 14 2.29 -0.05 -2.57
N VAL A 15 3.49 -0.33 -3.10
CA VAL A 15 3.85 -1.68 -3.57
C VAL A 15 3.78 -2.71 -2.44
N LEU A 16 4.32 -2.40 -1.26
CA LEU A 16 4.27 -3.29 -0.10
C LEU A 16 2.84 -3.52 0.39
N ASN A 17 2.01 -2.48 0.42
CA ASN A 17 0.60 -2.58 0.80
C ASN A 17 -0.17 -3.48 -0.17
N THR A 18 0.02 -3.30 -1.49
CA THR A 18 -0.59 -4.17 -2.52
C THR A 18 -0.18 -5.63 -2.32
N ILE A 19 1.11 -5.91 -2.09
CA ILE A 19 1.58 -7.28 -1.82
C ILE A 19 0.97 -7.85 -0.53
N ALA A 20 0.85 -7.05 0.52
CA ALA A 20 0.23 -7.46 1.77
C ALA A 20 -1.25 -7.83 1.57
N LEU A 21 -2.00 -7.00 0.85
CA LEU A 21 -3.41 -7.25 0.51
C LEU A 21 -3.57 -8.54 -0.31
N LEU A 22 -2.75 -8.73 -1.36
CA LEU A 22 -2.75 -9.96 -2.17
C LEU A 22 -2.39 -11.22 -1.36
N LYS A 23 -1.68 -11.07 -0.23
CA LYS A 23 -1.36 -12.15 0.71
C LYS A 23 -2.44 -12.34 1.79
N GLY A 24 -3.57 -11.65 1.69
CA GLY A 24 -4.70 -11.79 2.61
C GLY A 24 -4.64 -10.90 3.85
N ALA A 25 -3.84 -9.82 3.84
CA ALA A 25 -3.84 -8.87 4.94
C ALA A 25 -5.20 -8.18 5.08
N SER A 26 -5.82 -8.28 6.27
CA SER A 26 -7.14 -7.69 6.53
C SER A 26 -7.08 -6.23 7.02
N ILE A 27 -5.90 -5.74 7.43
CA ILE A 27 -5.70 -4.39 7.95
C ILE A 27 -4.40 -3.81 7.40
N LEU A 28 -4.47 -2.59 6.86
CA LEU A 28 -3.31 -1.77 6.53
C LEU A 28 -3.23 -0.59 7.48
N ARG A 29 -2.09 -0.43 8.17
CA ARG A 29 -1.80 0.75 9.00
C ARG A 29 -0.87 1.68 8.23
N VAL A 30 -1.39 2.83 7.82
CA VAL A 30 -0.71 3.75 6.90
C VAL A 30 -0.81 5.20 7.39
N HIS A 31 0.11 6.03 6.93
CA HIS A 31 0.02 7.50 7.09
C HIS A 31 -0.75 8.11 5.92
N ASP A 32 -0.49 7.60 4.70
CA ASP A 32 -1.09 8.05 3.45
C ASP A 32 -2.36 7.23 3.14
N VAL A 33 -3.49 7.66 3.73
CA VAL A 33 -4.76 6.90 3.69
C VAL A 33 -5.36 6.83 2.30
N LYS A 34 -5.19 7.88 1.48
CA LYS A 34 -5.80 7.96 0.15
C LYS A 34 -5.23 6.88 -0.78
N GLU A 35 -3.91 6.82 -0.87
CA GLU A 35 -3.17 5.90 -1.74
C GLU A 35 -3.34 4.44 -1.28
N ALA A 36 -3.40 4.21 0.03
CA ALA A 36 -3.71 2.88 0.56
C ALA A 36 -5.14 2.42 0.19
N ASN A 37 -6.12 3.33 0.24
CA ASN A 37 -7.48 3.02 -0.17
C ASN A 37 -7.60 2.76 -1.68
N GLU A 38 -6.82 3.48 -2.50
CA GLU A 38 -6.71 3.18 -3.93
C GLU A 38 -6.13 1.77 -4.16
N ALA A 39 -5.07 1.39 -3.44
CA ALA A 39 -4.51 0.05 -3.50
C ALA A 39 -5.52 -1.05 -3.09
N VAL A 40 -6.31 -0.83 -2.03
CA VAL A 40 -7.39 -1.75 -1.61
C VAL A 40 -8.41 -1.95 -2.74
N LYS A 41 -8.89 -0.86 -3.33
CA LYS A 41 -9.88 -0.91 -4.42
C LYS A 41 -9.34 -1.62 -5.66
N LEU A 42 -8.08 -1.36 -6.01
CA LEU A 42 -7.42 -1.99 -7.15
C LEU A 42 -7.26 -3.50 -6.94
N VAL A 43 -6.81 -3.92 -5.75
CA VAL A 43 -6.68 -5.35 -5.43
C VAL A 43 -8.04 -6.05 -5.42
N ALA A 44 -9.07 -5.42 -4.86
CA ALA A 44 -10.43 -5.96 -4.85
C ALA A 44 -11.04 -6.10 -6.26
N ALA A 45 -10.61 -5.29 -7.22
CA ALA A 45 -11.05 -5.38 -8.61
C ALA A 45 -10.35 -6.49 -9.43
N LEU A 46 -9.34 -7.17 -8.86
CA LEU A 46 -8.68 -8.32 -9.48
C LEU A 46 -9.37 -9.66 -9.16
N GLU A 47 -10.29 -9.67 -8.19
CA GLU A 47 -11.17 -10.81 -7.86
C GLU A 47 -12.43 -10.81 -8.72
#